data_AF-A0A6M0CIZ2-F1
#
_entry.id   AF-A0A6M0CIZ2-F1
#
_cell.length_a   1.000
_cell.length_b   1.000
_cell.length_c   1.000
_cell.angle_alpha   90.00
_cell.angle_beta   90.00
_cell.angle_gamma   90.00
#
_symmetry.space_group_name_H-M   'P 1'
#
loop_
_entity.id
_entity.type
_entity.pdbx_description
1 polymer ?
#
loop_
_entity_poly.entity_id
_entity_poly.type
_entity_poly.pdbx_seq_one_letter_code
_entity_poly.pdbx_strand_id
1 'polypeptide(L)'
;MTNKLQQLGLFAASLALGFGVINVNKAQAQFQSDVQEPTTTTYDFDVVIDSGPLLEQTFDGFFSYKDSNVTGIGEEYVELEDFEFDFLGTKYTSETHEDLFAEVLLFDGEFLGLNLANDTFAFNPGFFDLEESFFSYNIDDLEGAGDFNYSRRPPVAGGGDDDRHKSTPEPNTIIGLGIFGGSLLLKKFKSRK
;
A
#
# COMPACT_ATOMS: atom_id res chain seq x y z
N MET A 1 2.14 57.57 59.40
CA MET A 1 1.27 56.41 59.13
C MET A 1 0.61 56.61 57.79
N THR A 2 0.60 55.53 57.02
CA THR A 2 0.35 55.43 55.59
C THR A 2 -1.15 55.36 55.25
N ASN A 3 -1.44 55.64 53.98
CA ASN A 3 -2.59 55.23 53.14
C ASN A 3 -3.67 56.29 52.91
N LYS A 4 -4.30 56.43 51.73
CA LYS A 4 -4.13 56.05 50.30
C LYS A 4 -5.58 56.11 49.76
N LEU A 5 -5.76 56.28 48.44
CA LEU A 5 -7.00 56.25 47.63
C LEU A 5 -7.46 57.67 47.20
N GLN A 6 -7.68 58.01 45.94
CA GLN A 6 -7.47 57.32 44.66
C GLN A 6 -7.65 58.39 43.57
N GLN A 7 -6.67 58.56 42.67
CA GLN A 7 -6.76 59.44 41.51
C GLN A 7 -7.41 58.68 40.35
N LEU A 8 -8.45 59.25 39.72
CA LEU A 8 -8.83 58.91 38.35
C LEU A 8 -8.17 59.95 37.42
N GLY A 9 -7.07 59.55 36.78
CA GLY A 9 -6.46 60.28 35.68
C GLY A 9 -6.66 59.49 34.40
N LEU A 10 -7.46 60.03 33.48
CA LEU A 10 -7.68 59.49 32.14
C LEU A 10 -6.40 59.71 31.32
N PHE A 11 -5.66 58.65 31.01
CA PHE A 11 -4.52 58.73 30.10
C PHE A 11 -4.97 58.41 28.68
N ALA A 12 -5.06 59.45 27.84
CA ALA A 12 -5.13 59.30 26.40
C ALA A 12 -3.74 58.92 25.88
N ALA A 13 -3.57 57.70 25.37
CA ALA A 13 -2.37 57.30 24.65
C ALA A 13 -2.55 57.61 23.15
N SER A 14 -1.80 58.58 22.64
CA SER A 14 -1.70 58.86 21.21
C SER A 14 -0.81 57.81 20.52
N LEU A 15 -1.36 57.08 19.55
CA LEU A 15 -0.61 56.16 18.71
C LEU A 15 0.20 56.96 17.67
N ALA A 16 1.52 56.99 17.78
CA ALA A 16 2.40 57.55 16.76
C ALA A 16 2.88 56.43 15.82
N LEU A 17 2.51 56.48 14.54
CA LEU A 17 3.03 55.58 13.50
C LEU A 17 4.41 56.07 13.05
N GLY A 18 5.47 55.48 13.60
CA GLY A 18 6.82 55.67 13.10
C GLY A 18 7.07 54.79 11.87
N PHE A 19 7.36 55.39 10.72
CA PHE A 19 7.85 54.65 9.56
C PHE A 19 9.31 54.22 9.81
N GLY A 20 9.49 52.99 10.28
CA GLY A 20 10.80 52.34 10.29
C GLY A 20 11.15 51.84 8.89
N VAL A 21 12.30 52.23 8.37
CA VAL A 21 12.90 51.59 7.19
C VAL A 21 13.36 50.20 7.62
N ILE A 22 12.58 49.17 7.28
CA ILE A 22 12.98 47.79 7.49
C ILE A 22 13.97 47.44 6.39
N ASN A 23 15.19 47.11 6.79
CA ASN A 23 16.21 46.56 5.90
C ASN A 23 15.74 45.15 5.51
N VAL A 24 15.15 45.02 4.32
CA VAL A 24 14.64 43.73 3.83
C VAL A 24 15.85 42.89 3.41
N ASN A 25 16.37 42.10 4.35
CA ASN A 25 17.16 40.93 3.97
C ASN A 25 16.26 40.06 3.08
N LYS A 26 16.80 39.65 1.93
CA LYS A 26 16.15 38.81 0.92
C LYS A 26 15.77 37.45 1.51
N ALA A 27 14.72 37.38 2.31
CA ALA A 27 13.96 36.17 2.50
C ALA A 27 12.79 36.30 1.52
N GLN A 28 13.01 35.80 0.30
CA GLN A 28 11.91 35.50 -0.58
C GLN A 28 11.02 34.53 0.19
N ALA A 29 9.86 35.00 0.65
CA ALA A 29 8.78 34.13 1.06
C ALA A 29 8.36 33.38 -0.22
N GLN A 30 8.97 32.21 -0.42
CA GLN A 30 8.48 31.23 -1.37
C GLN A 30 7.10 30.85 -0.84
N PHE A 31 6.05 31.31 -1.51
CA PHE A 31 4.79 30.59 -1.51
C PHE A 31 5.08 29.28 -2.23
N GLN A 32 5.62 28.33 -1.47
CA GLN A 32 5.70 26.96 -1.88
C GLN A 32 4.27 26.46 -1.77
N SER A 33 3.58 26.45 -2.92
CA SER A 33 2.43 25.59 -3.08
C SER A 33 2.96 24.18 -2.86
N ASP A 34 2.85 23.67 -1.63
CA ASP A 34 2.98 22.26 -1.33
C ASP A 34 1.82 21.57 -2.04
N VAL A 35 1.98 21.35 -3.34
CA VAL A 35 1.19 20.33 -4.05
C VAL A 35 1.69 19.03 -3.44
N GLN A 36 1.00 18.55 -2.41
CA GLN A 36 1.21 17.21 -1.90
C GLN A 36 0.90 16.28 -3.08
N GLU A 37 1.95 15.65 -3.62
CA GLU A 37 1.78 14.60 -4.63
C GLU A 37 0.83 13.53 -4.05
N PRO A 38 -0.08 12.96 -4.87
CA PRO A 38 -0.94 11.87 -4.43
C PRO A 38 -0.10 10.80 -3.75
N THR A 39 -0.47 10.46 -2.51
CA THR A 39 0.15 9.33 -1.83
C THR A 39 -0.52 8.05 -2.29
N THR A 40 0.24 7.15 -2.88
CA THR A 40 -0.22 5.79 -3.16
C THR A 40 -0.29 5.02 -1.84
N THR A 41 -1.45 4.45 -1.57
CA THR A 41 -1.66 3.49 -0.48
C THR A 41 -1.70 2.10 -1.07
N THR A 42 -0.96 1.17 -0.47
CA THR A 42 -0.85 -0.21 -0.93
C THR A 42 -1.24 -1.16 0.20
N TYR A 43 -1.98 -2.20 -0.13
CA TYR A 43 -2.37 -3.28 0.77
C TYR A 43 -1.96 -4.62 0.18
N ASP A 44 -1.41 -5.48 1.03
CA ASP A 44 -1.39 -6.92 0.82
C ASP A 44 -2.67 -7.51 1.39
N PHE A 45 -3.15 -8.61 0.84
CA PHE A 45 -4.24 -9.38 1.41
C PHE A 45 -4.02 -10.88 1.28
N ASP A 46 -4.54 -11.61 2.25
CA ASP A 46 -4.78 -13.04 2.17
C ASP A 46 -6.27 -13.30 2.28
N VAL A 47 -6.78 -14.25 1.50
CA VAL A 47 -8.12 -14.82 1.62
C VAL A 47 -7.99 -16.21 2.19
N VAL A 48 -8.61 -16.48 3.34
CA VAL A 48 -8.69 -17.82 3.91
C VAL A 48 -10.08 -18.38 3.65
N ILE A 49 -10.19 -19.41 2.81
CA ILE A 49 -11.47 -20.04 2.50
C ILE A 49 -11.97 -20.82 3.72
N ASP A 50 -13.15 -20.47 4.20
CA ASP A 50 -13.76 -21.01 5.42
C ASP A 50 -14.99 -21.91 5.12
N SER A 51 -15.37 -22.00 3.84
CA SER A 51 -16.53 -22.74 3.38
C SER A 51 -16.41 -23.24 1.93
N GLY A 52 -17.24 -24.24 1.60
CA GLY A 52 -17.28 -24.83 0.27
C GLY A 52 -16.12 -25.80 -0.04
N PRO A 53 -15.97 -26.23 -1.30
CA PRO A 53 -14.99 -27.25 -1.71
C PRO A 53 -13.52 -26.84 -1.60
N LEU A 54 -13.23 -25.54 -1.53
CA LEU A 54 -11.88 -24.99 -1.37
C LEU A 54 -11.51 -24.72 0.09
N LEU A 55 -12.26 -25.24 1.06
CA LEU A 55 -12.04 -25.06 2.51
C LEU A 55 -10.56 -25.20 2.91
N GLU A 56 -10.10 -24.31 3.79
CA GLU A 56 -8.73 -24.18 4.31
C GLU A 56 -7.66 -23.80 3.27
N GLN A 57 -8.04 -23.52 2.01
CA GLN A 57 -7.10 -22.94 1.05
C GLN A 57 -6.91 -21.44 1.32
N THR A 58 -5.73 -20.94 0.96
CA THR A 58 -5.38 -19.53 1.08
C THR A 58 -4.93 -19.00 -0.27
N PHE A 59 -5.41 -17.82 -0.64
CA PHE A 59 -5.02 -17.10 -1.84
C PHE A 59 -4.58 -15.70 -1.45
N ASP A 60 -3.48 -15.22 -2.04
CA ASP A 60 -2.91 -13.93 -1.73
C ASP A 60 -2.89 -13.00 -2.93
N GLY A 61 -2.76 -11.72 -2.64
CA GLY A 61 -2.66 -10.69 -3.65
C GLY A 61 -2.32 -9.34 -3.05
N PHE A 62 -2.33 -8.33 -3.89
CA PHE A 62 -2.15 -6.96 -3.47
C PHE A 62 -2.94 -6.00 -4.34
N PHE A 63 -3.15 -4.80 -3.81
CA PHE A 63 -3.68 -3.69 -4.58
C PHE A 63 -3.11 -2.37 -4.10
N SER A 64 -3.22 -1.34 -4.93
CA SER A 64 -2.89 0.03 -4.55
C SER A 64 -3.94 1.00 -5.10
N TYR A 65 -4.05 2.17 -4.47
CA TYR A 65 -4.87 3.28 -4.94
C TYR A 65 -4.23 4.62 -4.56
N LYS A 66 -4.59 5.69 -5.27
CA LYS A 66 -4.15 7.06 -4.97
C LYS A 66 -5.13 7.77 -4.06
N ASP A 67 -4.60 8.38 -3.01
CA ASP A 67 -5.38 9.14 -2.04
C ASP A 67 -5.81 10.54 -2.51
N SER A 68 -5.44 10.96 -3.73
CA SER A 68 -5.68 12.34 -4.21
C SER A 68 -7.15 12.76 -4.27
N ASN A 69 -8.06 11.79 -4.34
CA ASN A 69 -9.50 12.05 -4.50
C ASN A 69 -10.32 11.72 -3.25
N VAL A 70 -9.68 11.25 -2.18
CA VAL A 70 -10.36 10.92 -0.94
C VAL A 70 -10.59 12.19 -0.14
N THR A 71 -11.84 12.47 0.14
CA THR A 71 -12.30 13.61 0.95
C THR A 71 -12.42 13.26 2.42
N GLY A 72 -12.56 11.97 2.74
CA GLY A 72 -12.75 11.44 4.10
C GLY A 72 -14.15 11.66 4.64
N ILE A 73 -15.17 11.78 3.77
CA ILE A 73 -16.55 12.09 4.17
C ILE A 73 -17.53 11.20 3.42
N GLY A 74 -18.32 10.43 4.17
CA GLY A 74 -19.32 9.52 3.63
C GLY A 74 -18.69 8.34 2.89
N GLU A 75 -19.50 7.69 2.04
CA GLU A 75 -19.05 6.60 1.17
C GLU A 75 -18.23 7.14 -0.01
N GLU A 76 -17.05 6.59 -0.21
CA GLU A 76 -16.14 6.96 -1.30
C GLU A 76 -15.63 5.70 -2.00
N TYR A 77 -15.75 5.68 -3.33
CA TYR A 77 -15.27 4.60 -4.19
C TYR A 77 -14.02 5.09 -4.93
N VAL A 78 -12.91 4.39 -4.74
CA VAL A 78 -11.61 4.80 -5.30
C VAL A 78 -11.07 3.71 -6.20
N GLU A 79 -10.87 4.04 -7.48
CA GLU A 79 -10.29 3.15 -8.47
C GLU A 79 -8.87 2.71 -8.07
N LEU A 80 -8.56 1.44 -8.35
CA LEU A 80 -7.25 0.87 -8.10
C LEU A 80 -6.20 1.41 -9.10
N GLU A 81 -4.99 1.68 -8.61
CA GLU A 81 -3.81 1.99 -9.43
C GLU A 81 -3.12 0.70 -9.89
N ASP A 82 -3.00 -0.29 -9.00
CA ASP A 82 -2.44 -1.60 -9.29
C ASP A 82 -3.23 -2.68 -8.57
N PHE A 83 -3.29 -3.88 -9.14
CA PHE A 83 -4.00 -5.03 -8.60
C PHE A 83 -3.36 -6.31 -9.13
N GLU A 84 -3.13 -7.26 -8.23
CA GLU A 84 -2.73 -8.62 -8.57
C GLU A 84 -3.41 -9.61 -7.63
N PHE A 85 -4.00 -10.65 -8.21
CA PHE A 85 -4.57 -11.77 -7.48
C PHE A 85 -4.39 -13.06 -8.29
N ASP A 86 -3.83 -14.10 -7.69
CA ASP A 86 -3.81 -15.44 -8.29
C ASP A 86 -4.90 -16.29 -7.66
N PHE A 87 -5.89 -16.67 -8.46
CA PHE A 87 -6.95 -17.56 -8.04
C PHE A 87 -6.98 -18.81 -8.91
N LEU A 88 -6.65 -19.94 -8.28
CA LEU A 88 -6.60 -21.26 -8.92
C LEU A 88 -5.70 -21.32 -10.16
N GLY A 89 -4.57 -20.60 -10.14
CA GLY A 89 -3.60 -20.57 -11.24
C GLY A 89 -3.99 -19.63 -12.38
N THR A 90 -5.07 -18.85 -12.21
CA THR A 90 -5.42 -17.73 -13.08
C THR A 90 -4.99 -16.44 -12.41
N LYS A 91 -4.11 -15.69 -13.08
CA LYS A 91 -3.62 -14.39 -12.61
C LYS A 91 -4.53 -13.27 -13.12
N TYR A 92 -5.11 -12.52 -12.19
CA TYR A 92 -5.94 -11.35 -12.43
C TYR A 92 -5.10 -10.10 -12.16
N THR A 93 -5.07 -9.19 -13.12
CA THR A 93 -4.40 -7.89 -12.99
C THR A 93 -5.28 -6.79 -13.59
N SER A 94 -5.01 -5.52 -13.23
CA SER A 94 -5.73 -4.36 -13.78
C SER A 94 -5.70 -4.29 -15.31
N GLU A 95 -4.66 -4.83 -15.94
CA GLU A 95 -4.50 -4.81 -17.41
C GLU A 95 -5.15 -6.01 -18.11
N THR A 96 -5.37 -7.12 -17.40
CA THR A 96 -5.72 -8.41 -18.02
C THR A 96 -7.20 -8.72 -18.05
N HIS A 97 -8.04 -7.88 -17.45
CA HIS A 97 -9.48 -8.06 -17.46
C HIS A 97 -10.18 -6.74 -17.80
N GLU A 98 -10.76 -6.69 -19.01
CA GLU A 98 -11.35 -5.48 -19.61
C GLU A 98 -12.61 -4.94 -18.88
N ASP A 99 -13.12 -5.61 -17.84
CA ASP A 99 -14.42 -5.31 -17.23
C ASP A 99 -14.43 -5.33 -15.68
N LEU A 100 -13.28 -5.49 -15.02
CA LEU A 100 -13.24 -5.49 -13.55
C LEU A 100 -13.31 -4.05 -13.04
N PHE A 101 -14.51 -3.58 -12.70
CA PHE A 101 -14.69 -2.38 -11.87
C PHE A 101 -14.13 -2.67 -10.47
N ALA A 102 -12.81 -2.52 -10.33
CA ALA A 102 -12.07 -2.77 -9.11
C ALA A 102 -11.87 -1.45 -8.36
N GLU A 103 -12.46 -1.36 -7.17
CA GLU A 103 -12.46 -0.15 -6.37
C GLU A 103 -12.20 -0.49 -4.89
N VAL A 104 -11.63 0.46 -4.17
CA VAL A 104 -11.65 0.48 -2.72
C VAL A 104 -12.90 1.21 -2.25
N LEU A 105 -13.62 0.63 -1.29
CA LEU A 105 -14.67 1.33 -0.56
C LEU A 105 -14.10 1.94 0.73
N LEU A 106 -14.31 3.24 0.90
CA LEU A 106 -14.02 3.98 2.13
C LEU A 106 -15.33 4.52 2.71
N PHE A 107 -15.41 4.62 4.05
CA PHE A 107 -16.47 5.35 4.75
C PHE A 107 -15.87 6.30 5.77
N ASP A 108 -16.11 7.60 5.63
CA ASP A 108 -15.48 8.65 6.45
C ASP A 108 -13.94 8.51 6.52
N GLY A 109 -13.33 8.06 5.41
CA GLY A 109 -11.88 7.81 5.28
C GLY A 109 -11.40 6.47 5.86
N GLU A 110 -12.27 5.66 6.44
CA GLU A 110 -11.94 4.32 6.92
C GLU A 110 -12.10 3.28 5.81
N PHE A 111 -11.13 2.36 5.69
CA PHE A 111 -11.13 1.32 4.67
C PHE A 111 -12.12 0.20 5.02
N LEU A 112 -13.09 -0.05 4.14
CA LEU A 112 -14.12 -1.09 4.32
C LEU A 112 -13.88 -2.36 3.48
N GLY A 113 -12.92 -2.34 2.57
CA GLY A 113 -12.58 -3.50 1.75
C GLY A 113 -12.46 -3.19 0.26
N LEU A 114 -12.17 -4.22 -0.51
CA LEU A 114 -12.23 -4.18 -1.97
C LEU A 114 -13.64 -4.48 -2.46
N ASN A 115 -14.07 -3.73 -3.46
CA ASN A 115 -15.26 -3.98 -4.27
C ASN A 115 -14.81 -4.42 -5.65
N LEU A 116 -14.94 -5.71 -5.93
CA LEU A 116 -14.50 -6.32 -7.18
C LEU A 116 -15.28 -7.60 -7.41
N ALA A 117 -15.85 -7.81 -8.60
CA ALA A 117 -16.52 -9.06 -8.91
C ALA A 117 -16.35 -9.44 -10.39
N ASN A 118 -16.40 -10.75 -10.64
CA ASN A 118 -16.54 -11.35 -11.96
C ASN A 118 -17.44 -12.59 -11.88
N ASP A 119 -17.51 -13.35 -12.97
CA ASP A 119 -18.33 -14.55 -13.06
C ASP A 119 -17.88 -15.70 -12.13
N THR A 120 -16.66 -15.63 -11.60
CA THR A 120 -16.00 -16.69 -10.82
C THR A 120 -15.91 -16.35 -9.34
N PHE A 121 -15.69 -15.09 -8.98
CA PHE A 121 -15.53 -14.64 -7.60
C PHE A 121 -15.96 -13.19 -7.38
N ALA A 122 -16.15 -12.84 -6.12
CA ALA A 122 -16.34 -11.47 -5.67
C ALA A 122 -15.61 -11.19 -4.35
N PHE A 123 -15.01 -10.00 -4.30
CA PHE A 123 -14.56 -9.30 -3.12
C PHE A 123 -15.72 -8.39 -2.69
N ASN A 124 -16.27 -8.65 -1.53
CA ASN A 124 -17.38 -7.88 -0.98
C ASN A 124 -16.85 -7.03 0.17
N PRO A 125 -16.89 -5.69 0.07
CA PRO A 125 -16.50 -4.84 1.19
C PRO A 125 -17.52 -4.94 2.31
N GLY A 126 -17.11 -4.58 3.51
CA GLY A 126 -18.01 -4.41 4.64
C GLY A 126 -18.95 -3.22 4.45
N PHE A 127 -20.03 -3.17 5.24
CA PHE A 127 -21.00 -2.09 5.15
C PHE A 127 -20.65 -0.93 6.09
N PHE A 128 -20.24 -1.24 7.32
CA PHE A 128 -19.75 -0.25 8.30
C PHE A 128 -18.36 -0.54 8.85
N ASP A 129 -17.91 -1.79 8.74
CA ASP A 129 -16.62 -2.22 9.29
C ASP A 129 -15.92 -3.17 8.32
N LEU A 130 -14.59 -3.11 8.26
CA LEU A 130 -13.77 -4.01 7.45
C LEU A 130 -13.96 -5.49 7.82
N GLU A 131 -14.28 -5.78 9.09
CA GLU A 131 -14.53 -7.13 9.61
C GLU A 131 -15.76 -7.80 8.97
N GLU A 132 -16.64 -7.02 8.33
CA GLU A 132 -17.78 -7.54 7.56
C GLU A 132 -17.42 -7.89 6.11
N SER A 133 -16.22 -7.54 5.65
CA SER A 133 -15.76 -7.86 4.30
C SER A 133 -15.49 -9.35 4.14
N PHE A 134 -15.83 -9.90 2.98
CA PHE A 134 -15.65 -11.33 2.71
C PHE A 134 -15.43 -11.61 1.22
N PHE A 135 -14.71 -12.69 0.95
CA PHE A 135 -14.54 -13.25 -0.38
C PHE A 135 -15.62 -14.29 -0.65
N SER A 136 -16.07 -14.38 -1.89
CA SER A 136 -16.98 -15.43 -2.35
C SER A 136 -16.57 -15.93 -3.72
N TYR A 137 -16.82 -17.21 -4.00
CA TYR A 137 -16.58 -17.81 -5.31
C TYR A 137 -17.74 -18.70 -5.76
N ASN A 138 -17.88 -18.83 -7.08
CA ASN A 138 -18.74 -19.80 -7.74
C ASN A 138 -18.03 -20.28 -9.01
N ILE A 139 -17.66 -21.56 -9.03
CA ILE A 139 -16.89 -22.16 -10.13
C ILE A 139 -17.55 -23.48 -10.50
N ASP A 140 -18.16 -23.56 -11.68
CA ASP A 140 -18.82 -24.78 -12.16
C ASP A 140 -19.79 -25.38 -11.10
N ASP A 141 -20.65 -24.53 -10.51
CA ASP A 141 -21.58 -24.86 -9.41
C ASP A 141 -20.92 -25.25 -8.07
N LEU A 142 -19.61 -25.00 -7.91
CA LEU A 142 -18.90 -25.09 -6.64
C LEU A 142 -18.83 -23.70 -6.01
N GLU A 143 -19.60 -23.50 -4.94
CA GLU A 143 -19.67 -22.24 -4.22
C GLU A 143 -18.98 -22.32 -2.86
N GLY A 144 -18.48 -21.17 -2.41
CA GLY A 144 -17.96 -21.00 -1.06
C GLY A 144 -17.58 -19.55 -0.80
N ALA A 145 -17.09 -19.33 0.41
CA ALA A 145 -16.67 -18.03 0.89
C ALA A 145 -15.39 -18.13 1.73
N GLY A 146 -14.82 -16.99 2.05
CA GLY A 146 -13.68 -16.87 2.93
C GLY A 146 -13.54 -15.47 3.50
N ASP A 147 -12.69 -15.38 4.52
CA ASP A 147 -12.42 -14.14 5.21
C ASP A 147 -11.14 -13.49 4.66
N PHE A 148 -11.13 -12.15 4.65
CA PHE A 148 -9.94 -11.38 4.31
C PHE A 148 -9.05 -11.12 5.52
N ASN A 149 -7.75 -11.08 5.28
CA ASN A 149 -6.77 -10.48 6.16
C ASN A 149 -5.99 -9.42 5.37
N TYR A 150 -6.31 -8.15 5.60
CA TYR A 150 -5.65 -7.02 4.94
C TYR A 150 -4.47 -6.51 5.76
N SER A 151 -3.34 -6.25 5.08
CA SER A 151 -2.16 -5.65 5.67
C SER A 151 -1.73 -4.42 4.86
N ARG A 152 -1.91 -3.23 5.45
CA ARG A 152 -1.44 -1.98 4.83
C ARG A 152 0.09 -1.95 4.80
N ARG A 153 0.66 -1.76 3.61
CA ARG A 153 2.10 -1.56 3.47
C ARG A 153 2.50 -0.16 3.99
N PRO A 154 3.66 -0.03 4.64
CA PRO A 154 4.17 1.28 5.02
C PRO A 154 4.44 2.14 3.77
N PRO A 155 4.17 3.45 3.82
CA PRO A 155 4.47 4.36 2.71
C PRO A 155 5.95 4.28 2.33
N VAL A 156 6.26 4.20 1.03
CA VAL A 156 7.64 4.29 0.55
C VAL A 156 8.11 5.74 0.71
N ALA A 157 9.00 5.98 1.67
CA ALA A 157 9.58 7.29 1.89
C ALA A 157 10.35 7.73 0.63
N GLY A 158 9.84 8.76 -0.07
CA GLY A 158 10.48 9.32 -1.27
C GLY A 158 9.73 9.10 -2.58
N GLY A 159 8.50 8.55 -2.57
CA GLY A 159 7.64 8.50 -3.75
C GLY A 159 8.09 7.53 -4.85
N GLY A 160 8.87 6.50 -4.48
CA GLY A 160 9.20 5.41 -5.39
C GLY A 160 8.11 4.34 -5.38
N ASP A 161 7.86 3.74 -6.54
CA ASP A 161 6.96 2.59 -6.70
C ASP A 161 7.39 1.45 -5.77
N ASP A 162 6.42 0.79 -5.13
CA ASP A 162 6.66 -0.35 -4.27
C ASP A 162 6.97 -1.61 -5.09
N ASP A 163 8.22 -1.71 -5.58
CA ASP A 163 8.71 -2.79 -6.44
C ASP A 163 8.84 -4.16 -5.75
N ARG A 164 8.38 -4.32 -4.50
CA ARG A 164 8.56 -5.57 -3.72
C ARG A 164 7.93 -6.81 -4.36
N HIS A 165 6.98 -6.65 -5.28
CA HIS A 165 6.37 -7.75 -6.04
C HIS A 165 6.90 -7.89 -7.48
N LYS A 166 7.71 -6.95 -7.98
CA LYS A 166 8.28 -6.99 -9.34
C LYS A 166 9.52 -7.88 -9.50
N SER A 167 10.02 -8.50 -8.44
CA SER A 167 11.21 -9.34 -8.50
C SER A 167 10.85 -10.82 -8.42
N THR A 168 10.63 -11.46 -9.56
CA THR A 168 11.04 -12.86 -9.69
C THR A 168 12.56 -12.88 -9.84
N PRO A 169 13.33 -13.47 -8.92
CA PRO A 169 14.75 -13.66 -9.15
C PRO A 169 14.93 -14.53 -10.39
N GLU A 170 15.68 -14.07 -11.39
CA GLU A 170 16.09 -14.97 -12.47
C GLU A 170 16.82 -16.17 -11.85
N PRO A 171 16.53 -17.41 -12.28
CA PRO A 171 17.25 -18.56 -11.76
C PRO A 171 18.72 -18.38 -12.11
N ASN A 172 19.55 -18.15 -11.10
CA ASN A 172 21.00 -18.14 -11.25
C ASN A 172 21.41 -19.52 -11.80
N THR A 173 21.61 -19.59 -13.11
CA THR A 173 22.13 -20.78 -13.78
C THR A 173 23.59 -20.90 -13.38
N ILE A 174 23.86 -21.65 -12.30
CA ILE A 174 25.22 -22.05 -11.94
C ILE A 174 25.63 -23.15 -12.93
N ILE A 175 26.33 -22.77 -13.99
CA ILE A 175 27.07 -23.72 -14.83
C ILE A 175 28.31 -24.17 -14.05
N GLY A 176 28.12 -25.15 -13.17
CA GLY A 176 29.21 -25.85 -12.49
C GLY A 176 29.90 -26.82 -13.45
N LEU A 177 30.87 -26.33 -14.23
CA LEU A 177 31.85 -27.17 -14.93
C LEU A 177 32.84 -27.77 -13.90
N GLY A 178 32.40 -28.84 -13.23
CA GLY A 178 33.28 -29.66 -12.40
C GLY A 178 34.00 -30.70 -13.24
N ILE A 179 35.29 -30.51 -13.56
CA ILE A 179 36.16 -31.62 -13.97
C ILE A 179 37.56 -31.49 -13.33
N PHE A 180 37.71 -32.19 -12.21
CA PHE A 180 38.87 -32.90 -11.67
C PHE A 180 40.30 -32.39 -11.92
N GLY A 181 40.88 -31.76 -10.90
CA GLY A 181 42.33 -31.75 -10.64
C GLY A 181 42.72 -32.95 -9.78
N GLY A 182 43.22 -34.01 -10.38
CA GLY A 182 43.79 -35.18 -9.69
C GLY A 182 45.24 -35.40 -10.10
N SER A 183 46.17 -35.02 -9.22
CA SER A 183 47.61 -35.14 -9.41
C SER A 183 48.07 -36.60 -9.61
N LEU A 184 48.81 -36.84 -10.70
CA LEU A 184 49.53 -38.09 -10.95
C LEU A 184 50.60 -38.33 -9.87
N LEU A 185 50.46 -39.41 -9.10
CA LEU A 185 51.55 -40.02 -8.35
C LEU A 185 51.90 -41.37 -8.99
N LEU A 186 53.02 -41.39 -9.73
CA LEU A 186 53.59 -42.58 -10.34
C LEU A 186 54.28 -43.43 -9.26
N LYS A 187 53.81 -44.65 -8.97
CA LYS A 187 54.53 -45.64 -8.17
C LYS A 187 54.65 -46.95 -8.95
N LYS A 188 55.86 -47.21 -9.45
CA LYS A 188 56.24 -48.40 -10.23
C LYS A 188 56.56 -49.54 -9.26
N PHE A 189 55.80 -50.64 -9.30
CA PHE A 189 56.23 -51.92 -8.71
C PHE A 189 56.15 -53.06 -9.73
N LYS A 190 57.22 -53.85 -9.71
CA LYS A 190 57.74 -54.77 -10.71
C LYS A 190 57.00 -56.12 -10.64
N SER A 191 56.53 -56.61 -11.79
CA SER A 191 55.90 -57.93 -11.96
C SER A 191 56.91 -59.07 -11.74
N ARG A 192 56.51 -60.11 -11.00
CA ARG A 192 57.20 -61.40 -10.92
C ARG A 192 56.43 -62.42 -11.78
N LYS A 193 57.17 -63.16 -12.61
CA LYS A 193 56.77 -64.50 -13.07
C LYS A 193 57.12 -65.51 -11.99
#